data_AF-A0A1W6S4Q4-F1
#
_entry.id   AF-A0A1W6S4Q4-F1
#
_cell.length_a   1.000
_cell.length_b   1.000
_cell.length_c   1.000
_cell.angle_alpha   90.00
_cell.angle_beta   90.00
_cell.angle_gamma   90.00
#
_symmetry.space_group_name_H-M   'P 1'
#
loop_
_entity.id
_entity.type
_entity.pdbx_description
1 polymer ?
#
loop_
_entity_poly.entity_id
_entity_poly.type
_entity_poly.pdbx_seq_one_letter_code
_entity_poly.pdbx_strand_id
1 'polypeptide(L)'
;ALVFGQMDEPPGTRLRVALSALTMAEYFRDVQNQDVLLFIDNIFRFTQAGSEVSTLLGRMPSAVGYQPNLADEMGLLQERITSTKGHSITSMQAIYVPADDYTDPAPATTFAHLDATTELSREIASRGLYPAVDPLTSTSRILDPQYIGKDHYNTAVRVKQILQKNKELQDIIAILGVDELSEEDKIVVSRARRIQQFLSQNT
;
A
#
# COMPACT_ATOMS: atom_id res chain seq x y z
N ALA A 1 -14.50 -10.11 -12.77
CA ALA A 1 -13.94 -11.39 -13.23
C ALA A 1 -12.88 -11.85 -12.23
N LEU A 2 -12.66 -13.16 -12.08
CA LEU A 2 -11.60 -13.70 -11.22
C LEU A 2 -10.58 -14.41 -12.12
N VAL A 3 -9.30 -14.10 -11.93
CA VAL A 3 -8.19 -14.72 -12.65
C VAL A 3 -7.24 -15.27 -11.60
N PHE A 4 -7.07 -16.58 -11.60
CA PHE A 4 -6.28 -17.28 -10.58
C PHE A 4 -4.99 -17.82 -11.18
N GLY A 5 -3.92 -17.68 -10.39
CA GLY A 5 -2.63 -18.31 -10.62
C GLY A 5 -2.21 -18.91 -9.30
N GLN A 6 -2.48 -20.19 -9.10
CA GLN A 6 -2.35 -20.82 -7.79
C GLN A 6 -0.87 -21.09 -7.44
N MET A 7 -0.57 -21.32 -6.16
CA MET A 7 0.82 -21.50 -5.70
C MET A 7 1.45 -22.81 -6.20
N ASP A 8 0.62 -23.83 -6.44
CA ASP A 8 1.02 -25.12 -6.99
C ASP A 8 1.28 -25.07 -8.51
N GLU A 9 0.95 -23.96 -9.17
CA GLU A 9 1.24 -23.78 -10.59
C GLU A 9 2.71 -23.40 -10.83
N PRO A 10 3.24 -23.78 -12.02
CA PRO A 10 4.60 -23.43 -12.42
C PRO A 10 4.86 -21.92 -12.34
N PRO A 11 6.11 -21.49 -12.07
CA PRO A 11 6.44 -20.07 -11.95
C PRO A 11 6.15 -19.29 -13.23
N GLY A 12 6.20 -19.93 -14.40
CA GLY A 12 5.79 -19.31 -15.67
C GLY A 12 4.31 -18.86 -15.68
N THR A 13 3.41 -19.65 -15.09
CA THR A 13 1.98 -19.29 -14.97
C THR A 13 1.80 -18.14 -13.99
N ARG A 14 2.41 -18.26 -12.80
CA ARG A 14 2.38 -17.22 -11.76
C ARG A 14 2.95 -15.88 -12.23
N LEU A 15 3.98 -15.90 -13.10
CA LEU A 15 4.56 -14.70 -13.70
C LEU A 15 3.64 -14.04 -14.74
N ARG A 16 2.67 -14.76 -15.32
CA ARG A 16 1.81 -14.25 -16.41
C ARG A 16 0.36 -14.01 -16.01
N VAL A 17 -0.08 -14.53 -14.87
CA VAL A 17 -1.46 -14.38 -14.40
C VAL A 17 -1.85 -12.90 -14.23
N ALA A 18 -0.97 -12.07 -13.68
CA ALA A 18 -1.24 -10.64 -13.47
C ALA A 18 -1.46 -9.90 -14.81
N LEU A 19 -0.67 -10.23 -15.84
CA LEU A 19 -0.81 -9.66 -17.18
C LEU A 19 -2.11 -10.11 -17.86
N SER A 20 -2.55 -11.34 -17.58
CA SER A 20 -3.82 -11.87 -18.08
C SER A 20 -5.00 -11.13 -17.46
N ALA A 21 -4.98 -10.93 -16.14
CA ALA A 21 -5.97 -10.12 -15.42
C ALA A 21 -5.98 -8.67 -15.92
N LEU A 22 -4.80 -8.08 -16.13
CA LEU A 22 -4.67 -6.73 -16.66
C LEU A 22 -5.26 -6.59 -18.06
N THR A 23 -5.06 -7.59 -18.93
CA THR A 23 -5.64 -7.59 -20.28
C THR A 23 -7.17 -7.56 -20.24
N MET A 24 -7.78 -8.27 -19.28
CA MET A 24 -9.23 -8.19 -19.06
C MET A 24 -9.65 -6.80 -18.55
N ALA A 25 -8.89 -6.21 -17.64
CA ALA A 25 -9.15 -4.86 -17.14
C ALA A 25 -9.02 -3.80 -18.26
N GLU A 26 -8.02 -3.92 -19.13
CA GLU A 26 -7.84 -3.05 -20.30
C GLU A 26 -9.01 -3.16 -21.27
N TYR A 27 -9.58 -4.36 -21.49
CA TYR A 27 -10.78 -4.48 -22.30
C TYR A 27 -11.96 -3.68 -21.71
N PHE A 28 -12.16 -3.74 -20.40
CA PHE A 28 -13.22 -2.95 -19.75
C PHE A 28 -12.94 -1.45 -19.81
N ARG A 29 -11.68 -1.02 -19.68
CA ARG A 29 -11.30 0.39 -19.83
C ARG A 29 -11.46 0.88 -21.27
N ASP A 30 -10.86 0.19 -22.23
CA ASP A 30 -10.65 0.69 -23.59
C ASP A 30 -11.80 0.39 -24.56
N VAL A 31 -12.51 -0.73 -24.37
CA VAL A 31 -13.62 -1.14 -25.25
C VAL A 31 -14.97 -0.85 -24.60
N GLN A 32 -15.12 -1.18 -23.32
CA GLN A 32 -16.38 -0.96 -22.59
C GLN A 32 -16.48 0.44 -21.98
N ASN A 33 -15.40 1.23 -21.97
CA ASN A 33 -15.39 2.60 -21.48
C ASN A 33 -15.85 2.70 -20.01
N GLN A 34 -15.27 1.86 -19.15
CA GLN A 34 -15.61 1.78 -17.73
C GLN A 34 -14.41 2.08 -16.84
N ASP A 35 -14.67 2.61 -15.64
CA ASP A 35 -13.68 2.63 -14.56
C ASP A 35 -13.60 1.26 -13.90
N VAL A 36 -12.39 0.73 -13.81
CA VAL A 36 -12.13 -0.66 -13.41
C VAL A 36 -11.31 -0.68 -12.14
N LEU A 37 -11.76 -1.48 -11.17
CA LEU A 37 -10.94 -1.85 -10.02
C LEU A 37 -10.20 -3.16 -10.31
N LEU A 38 -8.88 -3.13 -10.21
CA LEU A 38 -8.00 -4.30 -10.34
C LEU A 38 -7.42 -4.65 -8.97
N PHE A 39 -7.65 -5.87 -8.50
CA PHE A 39 -7.05 -6.36 -7.25
C PHE A 39 -5.94 -7.35 -7.58
N ILE A 40 -4.73 -7.09 -7.07
CA ILE A 40 -3.57 -7.99 -7.23
C ILE A 40 -3.15 -8.48 -5.86
N ASP A 41 -3.39 -9.76 -5.58
CA ASP A 41 -2.97 -10.44 -4.36
C ASP A 41 -2.07 -11.64 -4.72
N ASN A 42 -0.74 -11.58 -4.57
CA ASN A 42 0.09 -10.49 -4.04
C ASN A 42 1.16 -10.12 -5.08
N ILE A 43 1.45 -8.83 -5.27
CA ILE A 43 2.40 -8.38 -6.29
C ILE A 43 3.82 -8.90 -6.02
N PHE A 44 4.19 -9.17 -4.77
CA PHE A 44 5.46 -9.82 -4.43
C PHE A 44 5.58 -11.21 -5.07
N ARG A 45 4.47 -11.95 -5.23
CA ARG A 45 4.47 -13.28 -5.85
C ARG A 45 4.76 -13.22 -7.35
N PHE A 46 4.42 -12.12 -8.01
CA PHE A 46 4.83 -11.87 -9.39
C PHE A 46 6.36 -11.74 -9.48
N THR A 47 6.96 -10.96 -8.59
CA THR A 47 8.43 -10.83 -8.50
C THR A 47 9.11 -12.14 -8.17
N GLN A 48 8.59 -12.90 -7.19
CA GLN A 48 9.13 -14.20 -6.80
C GLN A 48 9.13 -15.19 -7.97
N ALA A 49 8.01 -15.28 -8.70
CA ALA A 49 7.90 -16.12 -9.89
C ALA A 49 8.89 -15.69 -10.99
N GLY A 50 9.12 -14.38 -11.14
CA GLY A 50 10.13 -13.83 -12.05
C GLY A 50 11.55 -14.27 -11.71
N SER A 51 11.91 -14.24 -10.42
CA SER A 51 13.20 -14.75 -9.94
C SER A 51 13.36 -16.25 -10.23
N GLU A 52 12.35 -17.07 -9.92
CA GLU A 52 12.36 -18.51 -10.22
C GLU A 52 12.55 -18.81 -11.73
N VAL A 53 11.79 -18.12 -12.60
CA VAL A 53 11.95 -18.25 -14.06
C VAL A 53 13.33 -17.80 -14.52
N SER A 54 13.84 -16.70 -13.98
CA SER A 54 15.17 -16.17 -14.33
C SER A 54 16.29 -17.16 -13.98
N THR A 55 16.20 -17.82 -12.81
CA THR A 55 17.13 -18.89 -12.41
C THR A 55 17.07 -20.08 -13.36
N LEU A 56 15.87 -20.53 -13.75
CA LEU A 56 15.69 -21.64 -14.70
C LEU A 56 16.25 -21.31 -16.10
N LEU A 57 16.23 -20.04 -16.50
CA LEU A 57 16.83 -19.56 -17.75
C LEU A 57 18.35 -19.36 -17.67
N GLY A 58 18.98 -19.62 -16.53
CA GLY A 58 20.43 -19.49 -16.35
C GLY A 58 20.92 -18.04 -16.33
N ARG A 59 20.04 -17.07 -16.05
CA ARG A 59 20.44 -15.66 -15.91
C ARG A 59 21.16 -15.48 -14.58
N MET A 60 22.23 -14.67 -14.57
CA MET A 60 22.89 -14.31 -13.33
C MET A 60 21.95 -13.49 -12.44
N PRO A 61 21.80 -13.85 -11.15
CA PRO A 61 20.97 -13.09 -10.23
C PRO A 61 21.59 -11.72 -9.94
N SER A 62 20.73 -10.75 -9.63
CA SER A 62 21.09 -9.40 -9.21
C SER A 62 21.09 -9.30 -7.67
N ALA A 63 20.94 -8.08 -7.14
CA ALA A 63 20.85 -7.81 -5.71
C ALA A 63 19.86 -8.75 -5.01
N VAL A 64 20.28 -9.31 -3.88
CA VAL A 64 19.46 -10.15 -2.97
C VAL A 64 18.87 -11.40 -3.65
N GLY A 65 19.37 -11.80 -4.83
CA GLY A 65 18.90 -12.99 -5.53
C GLY A 65 17.71 -12.76 -6.47
N TYR A 66 17.32 -11.51 -6.74
CA TYR A 66 16.27 -11.20 -7.72
C TYR A 66 16.78 -11.29 -9.16
N GLN A 67 15.84 -11.36 -10.10
CA GLN A 67 16.15 -11.32 -11.53
C GLN A 67 16.74 -9.96 -11.94
N PRO A 68 17.69 -9.93 -12.89
CA PRO A 68 18.31 -8.67 -13.34
C PRO A 68 17.33 -7.74 -14.06
N ASN A 69 16.25 -8.28 -14.61
CA ASN A 69 15.19 -7.55 -15.33
C ASN A 69 13.98 -7.21 -14.44
N LEU A 70 14.14 -7.18 -13.11
CA LEU A 70 13.05 -6.94 -12.17
C LEU A 70 12.32 -5.62 -12.44
N ALA A 71 13.08 -4.53 -12.60
CA ALA A 71 12.52 -3.21 -12.86
C ALA A 71 11.74 -3.17 -14.18
N ASP A 72 12.26 -3.79 -15.23
CA ASP A 72 11.60 -3.83 -16.54
C ASP A 72 10.29 -4.64 -16.48
N GLU A 73 10.29 -5.80 -15.82
CA GLU A 73 9.09 -6.62 -15.67
C GLU A 73 8.01 -5.93 -14.82
N MET A 74 8.42 -5.26 -13.75
CA MET A 74 7.52 -4.47 -12.93
C MET A 74 6.93 -3.30 -13.75
N GLY A 75 7.77 -2.55 -14.47
CA GLY A 75 7.32 -1.46 -15.32
C GLY A 75 6.33 -1.90 -16.40
N LEU A 76 6.59 -3.03 -17.07
CA LEU A 76 5.67 -3.58 -18.07
C LEU A 76 4.26 -3.88 -17.53
N LEU A 77 4.16 -4.23 -16.24
CA LEU A 77 2.88 -4.46 -15.58
C LEU A 77 2.27 -3.15 -15.09
N GLN A 78 3.04 -2.34 -14.35
CA GLN A 78 2.53 -1.15 -13.66
C GLN A 78 2.17 -0.01 -14.63
N GLU A 79 2.96 0.24 -15.67
CA GLU A 79 2.71 1.35 -16.60
C GLU A 79 1.43 1.18 -17.44
N ARG A 80 0.93 -0.05 -17.55
CA ARG A 80 -0.35 -0.36 -18.19
C ARG A 80 -1.54 -0.10 -17.27
N ILE A 81 -1.32 -0.10 -15.95
CA ILE A 81 -2.30 0.25 -14.93
C ILE A 81 -2.32 1.78 -14.83
N THR A 82 -3.07 2.40 -15.75
CA THR A 82 -3.18 3.85 -15.81
C THR A 82 -4.54 4.28 -16.36
N SER A 83 -4.81 5.56 -16.21
CA SER A 83 -6.01 6.21 -16.75
C SER A 83 -5.76 6.67 -18.18
N THR A 84 -6.67 6.34 -19.09
CA THR A 84 -6.60 6.71 -20.51
C THR A 84 -7.94 7.31 -20.95
N LYS A 85 -7.90 8.41 -21.70
CA LYS A 85 -9.05 8.96 -22.46
C LYS A 85 -10.38 9.07 -21.68
N GLY A 86 -10.34 9.31 -20.37
CA GLY A 86 -11.53 9.48 -19.53
C GLY A 86 -11.98 8.25 -18.73
N HIS A 87 -11.29 7.12 -18.85
CA HIS A 87 -11.55 5.90 -18.08
C HIS A 87 -10.27 5.43 -17.38
N SER A 88 -10.43 4.75 -16.25
CA SER A 88 -9.33 4.40 -15.36
C SER A 88 -9.26 2.91 -15.03
N ILE A 89 -8.03 2.42 -14.83
CA ILE A 89 -7.81 1.20 -14.05
C ILE A 89 -7.19 1.65 -12.74
N THR A 90 -7.95 1.53 -11.65
CA THR A 90 -7.45 1.76 -10.30
C THR A 90 -7.07 0.41 -9.69
N SER A 91 -5.78 0.23 -9.39
CA SER A 91 -5.26 -1.02 -8.86
C SER A 91 -5.04 -0.97 -7.36
N MET A 92 -5.56 -1.96 -6.64
CA MET A 92 -5.26 -2.23 -5.24
C MET A 92 -4.37 -3.47 -5.15
N GLN A 93 -3.15 -3.28 -4.69
CA GLN A 93 -2.11 -4.31 -4.73
C GLN A 93 -1.67 -4.65 -3.31
N ALA A 94 -1.82 -5.91 -2.91
CA ALA A 94 -1.23 -6.39 -1.69
C ALA A 94 0.29 -6.53 -1.90
N ILE A 95 1.07 -5.92 -1.02
CA ILE A 95 2.54 -5.97 -1.03
C ILE A 95 2.99 -6.70 0.23
N TYR A 96 3.67 -7.81 0.05
CA TYR A 96 4.38 -8.47 1.13
C TYR A 96 5.80 -7.89 1.24
N VAL A 97 6.15 -7.34 2.40
CA VAL A 97 7.51 -6.84 2.69
C VAL A 97 8.27 -7.96 3.41
N PRO A 98 9.30 -8.57 2.79
CA PRO A 98 10.06 -9.64 3.42
C PRO A 98 10.81 -9.12 4.65
N ALA A 99 10.67 -9.80 5.78
CA ALA A 99 11.36 -9.48 7.04
C ALA A 99 11.19 -8.01 7.50
N ASP A 100 10.09 -7.35 7.12
CA ASP A 100 9.85 -5.92 7.36
C ASP A 100 10.95 -4.99 6.81
N ASP A 101 11.74 -5.45 5.83
CA ASP A 101 12.80 -4.68 5.18
C ASP A 101 12.29 -3.95 3.92
N TYR A 102 11.99 -2.67 4.08
CA TYR A 102 11.57 -1.77 3.00
C TYR A 102 12.67 -1.46 1.98
N THR A 103 13.93 -1.82 2.27
CA THR A 103 15.07 -1.62 1.36
C THR A 103 15.28 -2.79 0.40
N ASP A 104 14.54 -3.89 0.58
CA ASP A 104 14.56 -5.01 -0.35
C ASP A 104 14.18 -4.54 -1.78
N PRO A 105 14.89 -4.99 -2.83
CA PRO A 105 14.64 -4.57 -4.21
C PRO A 105 13.20 -4.74 -4.70
N ALA A 106 12.48 -5.78 -4.24
CA ALA A 106 11.11 -6.05 -4.70
C ALA A 106 10.10 -4.98 -4.23
N PRO A 107 9.94 -4.71 -2.92
CA PRO A 107 9.08 -3.63 -2.46
C PRO A 107 9.61 -2.27 -2.92
N ALA A 108 10.92 -2.01 -2.90
CA ALA A 108 11.48 -0.73 -3.33
C ALA A 108 11.13 -0.38 -4.79
N THR A 109 11.24 -1.36 -5.70
CA THR A 109 10.86 -1.17 -7.11
C THR A 109 9.35 -0.98 -7.25
N THR A 110 8.55 -1.73 -6.48
CA THR A 110 7.08 -1.62 -6.53
C THR A 110 6.60 -0.26 -6.04
N PHE A 111 7.14 0.25 -4.92
CA PHE A 111 6.76 1.53 -4.34
C PHE A 111 7.00 2.71 -5.27
N ALA A 112 8.00 2.62 -6.16
CA ALA A 112 8.26 3.67 -7.15
C ALA A 112 7.10 3.88 -8.14
N HIS A 113 6.22 2.89 -8.31
CA HIS A 113 5.06 2.97 -9.20
C HIS A 113 3.73 3.26 -8.49
N LEU A 114 3.71 3.34 -7.15
CA LEU A 114 2.46 3.52 -6.40
C LEU A 114 2.16 5.01 -6.15
N ASP A 115 0.91 5.39 -6.42
CA ASP A 115 0.43 6.74 -6.10
C ASP A 115 0.03 6.90 -4.62
N ALA A 116 -0.29 5.81 -3.94
CA ALA A 116 -0.65 5.79 -2.54
C ALA A 116 -0.23 4.47 -1.87
N THR A 117 0.16 4.57 -0.60
CA THR A 117 0.49 3.42 0.25
C THR A 117 -0.45 3.42 1.45
N THR A 118 -1.10 2.28 1.69
CA THR A 118 -1.92 2.04 2.88
C THR A 118 -1.26 0.95 3.69
N GLU A 119 -0.65 1.32 4.82
CA GLU A 119 0.04 0.38 5.69
C GLU A 119 -0.93 -0.19 6.72
N LEU A 120 -0.90 -1.52 6.90
CA LEU A 120 -1.70 -2.23 7.88
C LEU A 120 -0.83 -2.62 9.08
N SER A 121 -1.16 -2.09 10.27
CA SER A 121 -0.36 -2.29 11.49
C SER A 121 -0.96 -3.35 12.40
N ARG A 122 -0.12 -4.29 12.84
CA ARG A 122 -0.49 -5.29 13.86
C ARG A 122 -0.80 -4.64 15.21
N GLU A 123 -0.14 -3.54 15.54
CA GLU A 123 -0.36 -2.79 16.79
C GLU A 123 -1.75 -2.16 16.82
N ILE A 124 -2.24 -1.66 15.68
CA ILE A 124 -3.60 -1.12 15.56
C ILE A 124 -4.63 -2.24 15.62
N ALA A 125 -4.37 -3.36 14.94
CA ALA A 125 -5.25 -4.53 14.97
C ALA A 125 -5.38 -5.16 16.37
N SER A 126 -4.28 -5.23 17.15
CA SER A 126 -4.30 -5.78 18.51
C SER A 126 -5.14 -4.95 19.49
N ARG A 127 -5.36 -3.68 19.17
CA ARG A 127 -6.25 -2.76 19.90
C ARG A 127 -7.72 -2.88 19.48
N GLY A 128 -8.04 -3.75 18.52
CA GLY A 128 -9.39 -3.98 18.02
C GLY A 128 -9.90 -2.89 17.07
N LEU A 129 -9.01 -2.07 16.49
CA LEU A 129 -9.37 -1.02 15.54
C LEU A 129 -9.30 -1.58 14.11
N TYR A 130 -10.43 -1.60 13.41
CA TYR A 130 -10.54 -2.09 12.03
C TYR A 130 -11.20 -1.04 11.11
N PRO A 131 -10.74 -0.87 9.86
CA PRO A 131 -9.55 -1.48 9.28
C PRO A 131 -8.26 -1.00 9.97
N ALA A 132 -7.26 -1.88 10.07
CA ALA A 132 -6.04 -1.65 10.87
C ALA A 132 -5.02 -0.75 10.16
N VAL A 133 -5.48 0.34 9.54
CA VAL A 133 -4.66 1.28 8.77
C VAL A 133 -3.87 2.19 9.70
N ASP A 134 -2.56 2.32 9.49
CA ASP A 134 -1.75 3.34 10.16
C ASP A 134 -1.84 4.68 9.42
N PRO A 135 -2.50 5.70 9.99
CA PRO A 135 -2.71 6.98 9.32
C PRO A 135 -1.45 7.85 9.23
N LEU A 136 -0.39 7.56 10.02
CA LEU A 136 0.85 8.33 10.03
C LEU A 136 1.80 7.83 8.95
N THR A 137 1.94 6.51 8.81
CA THR A 137 2.84 5.91 7.82
C THR A 137 2.20 5.74 6.44
N SER A 138 0.87 5.68 6.36
CA SER A 138 0.15 5.69 5.08
C SER A 138 0.30 7.04 4.36
N THR A 139 0.60 6.97 3.06
CA THR A 139 0.87 8.16 2.23
C THR A 139 0.05 8.15 0.95
N SER A 140 -0.14 9.33 0.37
CA SER A 140 -0.79 9.48 -0.92
C SER A 140 -0.23 10.70 -1.63
N ARG A 141 0.08 10.57 -2.92
CA ARG A 141 0.58 11.65 -3.77
C ARG A 141 -0.47 12.74 -4.01
N ILE A 142 -1.75 12.38 -3.99
CA ILE A 142 -2.85 13.32 -4.21
C ILE A 142 -3.29 14.06 -2.94
N LEU A 143 -2.64 13.81 -1.79
CA LEU A 143 -2.85 14.57 -0.56
C LEU A 143 -2.16 15.95 -0.67
N ASP A 144 -2.61 16.75 -1.63
CA ASP A 144 -2.13 18.11 -1.91
C ASP A 144 -3.35 19.03 -2.12
N PRO A 145 -3.36 20.24 -1.53
CA PRO A 145 -4.50 21.17 -1.64
C PRO A 145 -4.87 21.54 -3.09
N GLN A 146 -3.96 21.37 -4.06
CA GLN A 146 -4.24 21.58 -5.48
C GLN A 146 -5.19 20.53 -6.06
N TYR A 147 -5.18 19.30 -5.54
CA TYR A 147 -6.04 18.21 -6.03
C TYR A 147 -7.31 18.04 -5.19
N ILE A 148 -7.21 18.12 -3.85
CA ILE A 148 -8.32 17.79 -2.94
C ILE A 148 -8.99 19.02 -2.28
N GLY A 149 -8.50 20.22 -2.57
CA GLY A 149 -8.95 21.46 -1.95
C GLY A 149 -8.35 21.69 -0.55
N LYS A 150 -8.40 22.95 -0.11
CA LYS A 150 -7.75 23.40 1.13
C LYS A 150 -8.37 22.79 2.38
N ASP A 151 -9.70 22.71 2.45
CA ASP A 151 -10.38 22.27 3.67
C ASP A 151 -10.12 20.79 3.96
N HIS A 152 -10.14 19.94 2.92
CA HIS A 152 -9.79 18.53 3.04
C HIS A 152 -8.32 18.37 3.46
N TYR A 153 -7.41 19.04 2.77
CA TYR A 153 -5.98 18.99 3.10
C TYR A 153 -5.70 19.45 4.54
N ASN A 154 -6.22 20.60 4.95
CA ASN A 154 -6.01 21.15 6.28
C ASN A 154 -6.57 20.23 7.38
N THR A 155 -7.73 19.62 7.13
CA THR A 155 -8.34 18.65 8.05
C THR A 155 -7.47 17.40 8.19
N ALA A 156 -7.01 16.83 7.08
CA ALA A 156 -6.15 15.65 7.08
C ALA A 156 -4.80 15.92 7.78
N VAL A 157 -4.16 17.05 7.47
CA VAL A 157 -2.91 17.47 8.13
C VAL A 157 -3.13 17.67 9.63
N ARG A 158 -4.24 18.30 10.04
CA ARG A 158 -4.53 18.53 11.45
C ARG A 158 -4.75 17.22 12.21
N VAL A 159 -5.43 16.26 11.59
CA VAL A 159 -5.60 14.91 12.14
C VAL A 159 -4.23 14.24 12.32
N LYS A 160 -3.37 14.24 11.29
CA LYS A 160 -2.01 13.68 11.38
C LYS A 160 -1.18 14.35 12.49
N GLN A 161 -1.24 15.68 12.63
CA GLN A 161 -0.54 16.41 13.70
C GLN A 161 -0.99 15.98 15.10
N ILE A 162 -2.30 15.84 15.34
CA ILE A 162 -2.83 15.42 16.64
C ILE A 162 -2.38 13.99 16.95
N LEU A 163 -2.41 13.09 15.97
CA LEU A 163 -2.00 11.70 16.14
C LEU A 163 -0.48 11.57 16.38
N GLN A 164 0.32 12.34 15.64
CA GLN A 164 1.77 12.40 15.81
C GLN A 164 2.14 12.90 17.21
N LYS A 165 1.53 14.01 17.64
CA LYS A 165 1.77 14.56 18.99
C LYS A 165 1.35 13.58 20.08
N ASN A 166 0.22 12.88 19.89
CA ASN A 166 -0.18 11.83 20.83
C ASN A 166 0.84 10.68 20.88
N LYS A 167 1.41 10.26 19.74
CA LYS A 167 2.46 9.23 19.70
C LYS A 167 3.69 9.64 20.52
N GLU A 168 4.16 10.88 20.35
CA GLU A 168 5.27 11.43 21.15
C GLU A 168 4.95 11.48 22.66
N LEU A 169 3.70 11.75 23.02
CA LEU A 169 3.26 11.79 24.41
C LEU A 169 3.12 10.38 25.02
N GLN A 170 2.96 9.32 24.22
CA GLN A 170 2.78 7.96 24.75
C GLN A 170 4.00 7.47 25.53
N ASP A 171 5.22 7.81 25.09
CA ASP A 171 6.46 7.45 25.79
C ASP A 171 6.52 8.12 27.18
N ILE A 172 6.10 9.39 27.27
CA ILE A 172 6.01 10.13 28.53
C ILE A 172 4.93 9.52 29.44
N ILE A 173 3.74 9.24 28.88
CA ILE A 173 2.62 8.62 29.60
C ILE A 173 3.02 7.25 30.19
N ALA A 174 3.80 6.47 29.45
CA ALA A 174 4.24 5.15 29.90
C ALA A 174 5.18 5.22 31.13
N ILE A 175 5.91 6.33 31.31
CA ILE A 175 6.88 6.51 32.41
C ILE A 175 6.24 7.27 33.59
N LEU A 176 5.57 8.39 33.31
CA LEU A 176 5.10 9.35 34.33
C LEU A 176 3.58 9.25 34.61
N GLY A 177 2.81 8.66 33.70
CA GLY A 177 1.35 8.66 33.76
C GLY A 177 0.72 9.88 33.06
N VAL A 178 -0.60 9.81 32.84
CA VAL A 178 -1.36 10.87 32.11
C VAL A 178 -1.54 12.13 32.96
N ASP A 179 -1.53 12.01 34.29
CA ASP A 179 -1.82 13.12 35.21
C ASP A 179 -0.71 14.18 35.22
N GLU A 180 0.53 13.77 34.90
CA GLU A 180 1.73 14.61 34.82
C GLU A 180 1.81 15.45 33.54
N LEU A 181 0.90 15.24 32.58
CA LEU A 181 0.84 16.04 31.36
C LEU A 181 0.25 17.43 31.62
N SER A 182 0.64 18.39 30.77
CA SER A 182 -0.02 19.70 30.73
C SER A 182 -1.50 19.55 30.36
N GLU A 183 -2.34 20.51 30.76
CA GLU A 183 -3.77 20.48 30.41
C GLU A 183 -4.00 20.50 28.89
N GLU A 184 -3.12 21.16 28.13
CA GLU A 184 -3.16 21.16 26.67
C GLU A 184 -2.85 19.77 26.09
N ASP A 185 -1.83 19.08 26.60
CA ASP A 185 -1.46 17.73 26.17
C ASP A 185 -2.54 16.71 26.53
N LYS A 186 -3.18 16.85 27.69
CA LYS A 186 -4.35 16.03 28.07
C LYS A 186 -5.49 16.18 27.05
N ILE A 187 -5.75 17.39 26.57
CA ILE A 187 -6.74 17.64 25.51
C ILE A 187 -6.30 16.96 24.20
N VAL A 188 -5.02 17.03 23.82
CA VAL A 188 -4.49 16.37 22.62
C VAL A 188 -4.68 14.86 22.70
N VAL A 189 -4.31 14.23 23.81
CA VAL A 189 -4.46 12.78 24.04
C VAL A 189 -5.93 12.36 23.97
N SER A 190 -6.82 13.12 24.62
CA SER A 190 -8.27 12.87 24.56
C SER A 190 -8.82 12.95 23.13
N ARG A 191 -8.43 13.97 22.36
CA ARG A 191 -8.83 14.12 20.95
C ARG A 191 -8.24 13.01 20.08
N ALA A 192 -6.96 12.68 20.25
CA ALA A 192 -6.30 11.63 19.50
C ALA A 192 -6.98 10.28 19.71
N ARG A 193 -7.36 9.94 20.95
CA ARG A 193 -8.10 8.70 21.25
C ARG A 193 -9.45 8.66 20.53
N ARG A 194 -10.20 9.78 20.52
CA ARG A 194 -11.47 9.88 19.79
C ARG A 194 -11.28 9.76 18.29
N ILE A 195 -10.23 10.38 17.73
CA ILE A 195 -9.89 10.28 16.30
C ILE A 195 -9.53 8.83 15.95
N GLN A 196 -8.67 8.16 16.71
CA GLN A 196 -8.28 6.76 16.46
C GLN A 196 -9.49 5.83 16.46
N GLN A 197 -10.44 6.02 17.38
CA GLN A 197 -11.70 5.29 17.39
C GLN A 197 -12.59 5.65 16.20
N PHE A 198 -12.64 6.93 15.83
CA PHE A 198 -13.44 7.38 14.69
C PHE A 198 -12.91 6.89 13.33
N LEU A 199 -11.60 6.66 13.22
CA LEU A 199 -10.99 6.04 12.04
C LEU A 199 -11.30 4.54 11.92
N SER A 200 -11.80 3.91 12.99
CA SER A 200 -12.35 2.56 12.89
C SER A 200 -13.79 2.59 12.39
N GLN A 201 -14.13 1.62 11.55
CA GLN A 201 -15.46 1.47 10.98
C GLN A 201 -15.93 0.04 11.28
N ASN A 202 -16.95 -0.09 12.13
CA ASN A 202 -17.61 -1.37 12.36
C ASN A 202 -18.38 -1.76 11.09
N THR A 203 -18.02 -2.89 10.49
CA THR A 203 -18.91 -3.66 9.60
C THR A 203 -20.02 -4.35 10.38
#